data_AF-A0A3A0BPW0-F1
#
_entry.id   AF-A0A3A0BPW0-F1
#
_cell.length_a   1.000
_cell.length_b   1.000
_cell.length_c   1.000
_cell.angle_alpha   90.00
_cell.angle_beta   90.00
_cell.angle_gamma   90.00
#
_symmetry.space_group_name_H-M   'P 1'
#
loop_
_entity.id
_entity.type
_entity.pdbx_description
1 polymer ?
#
loop_
_entity_poly.entity_id
_entity_poly.type
_entity_poly.pdbx_seq_one_letter_code
_entity_poly.pdbx_strand_id
1 'polypeptide(L)'
;MTKIDRYPSYAACVADALSASDQPLTVDVLLSQIARRRPLGKGARSAVYRAINKLFQAVPVAPGRYGWLSHLLSDSVIRHPLTSEETRRGFLLLDELEHMLFYPQFFQTNQPDDRTLTIELFGGPTIQAEASIERKTWSLRLGPEFSAWIDMQGGQSKDDLLIFVRDAAAGHYMMRLNLREMRDERAIRQRNIQLALLAEEIVAEDRRVRMAMPTWELVARLVGRGFFHEQPAADDLHYVLHEFSMLRFREGMGYQLLLDDDANPLGPTDVRFSLSADSEDFPEMDNEDDEDWSMLRAGDDPDAFSSEEGCASYQAYLETFLALDPNGHPLPHEDFHLLEAELELLVRLEQEFGRLLPDQAERKELLASMLFIDPNEFLENGWDMPEDPDVDNPPFWAN
;
A
#
# COMPACT_ATOMS: atom_id res chain seq x y z
N MET A 1 -28.70 -40.12 -5.46
CA MET A 1 -27.26 -39.93 -5.25
C MET A 1 -26.66 -39.33 -6.51
N THR A 2 -26.50 -38.01 -6.53
CA THR A 2 -26.06 -37.20 -7.68
C THR A 2 -24.55 -37.38 -7.92
N LYS A 3 -24.13 -37.41 -9.19
CA LYS A 3 -22.74 -37.61 -9.67
C LYS A 3 -21.70 -36.59 -9.16
N ILE A 4 -22.11 -35.63 -8.31
CA ILE A 4 -21.31 -34.47 -7.89
C ILE A 4 -20.30 -34.85 -6.80
N ASP A 5 -20.57 -35.87 -5.99
CA ASP A 5 -19.71 -36.22 -4.84
C ASP A 5 -18.59 -37.24 -5.13
N ARG A 6 -18.45 -37.72 -6.37
CA ARG A 6 -17.54 -38.87 -6.63
C ARG A 6 -16.12 -38.47 -7.01
N TYR A 7 -15.87 -37.22 -7.39
CA TYR A 7 -14.57 -36.76 -7.85
C TYR A 7 -14.26 -35.34 -7.36
N PRO A 8 -12.99 -35.04 -7.03
CA PRO A 8 -12.58 -33.69 -6.66
C PRO A 8 -12.86 -32.68 -7.77
N SER A 9 -13.15 -31.43 -7.38
CA SER A 9 -13.39 -30.32 -8.31
C SER A 9 -12.13 -30.06 -9.17
N TYR A 10 -12.29 -29.43 -10.34
CA TYR A 10 -11.12 -29.07 -11.15
C TYR A 10 -10.21 -28.07 -10.41
N ALA A 11 -10.78 -27.17 -9.60
CA ALA A 11 -10.01 -26.23 -8.77
C ALA A 11 -9.15 -26.96 -7.74
N ALA A 12 -9.72 -27.91 -7.00
CA ALA A 12 -8.96 -28.72 -6.03
C ALA A 12 -7.85 -29.52 -6.71
N CYS A 13 -8.13 -30.13 -7.87
CA CYS A 13 -7.10 -30.89 -8.58
C CYS A 13 -5.97 -30.00 -9.13
N VAL A 14 -6.29 -28.80 -9.60
CA VAL A 14 -5.28 -27.83 -10.09
C VAL A 14 -4.46 -27.29 -8.94
N ALA A 15 -5.10 -26.93 -7.81
CA ALA A 15 -4.42 -26.47 -6.61
C ALA A 15 -3.44 -27.54 -6.11
N ASP A 16 -3.91 -28.78 -5.90
CA ASP A 16 -3.05 -29.90 -5.46
C ASP A 16 -1.89 -30.19 -6.43
N ALA A 17 -2.12 -30.04 -7.74
CA ALA A 17 -1.10 -30.27 -8.76
C ALA A 17 -0.01 -29.19 -8.76
N LEU A 18 -0.42 -27.92 -8.64
CA LEU A 18 0.51 -26.79 -8.62
C LEU A 18 1.24 -26.69 -7.28
N SER A 19 0.53 -26.85 -6.15
CA SER A 19 1.11 -26.77 -4.81
C SER A 19 2.06 -27.91 -4.49
N ALA A 20 1.96 -29.06 -5.18
CA ALA A 20 2.91 -30.16 -5.03
C ALA A 20 4.12 -30.06 -5.99
N SER A 21 4.17 -29.03 -6.84
CA SER A 21 5.21 -28.88 -7.86
C SER A 21 6.08 -27.66 -7.59
N ASP A 22 7.38 -27.88 -7.39
CA ASP A 22 8.37 -26.81 -7.24
C ASP A 22 8.61 -26.05 -8.55
N GLN A 23 8.19 -26.63 -9.68
CA GLN A 23 8.39 -26.07 -11.01
C GLN A 23 7.07 -25.68 -11.66
N PRO A 24 7.02 -24.59 -12.45
CA PRO A 24 5.80 -24.18 -13.13
C PRO A 24 5.33 -25.19 -14.19
N LEU A 25 4.04 -25.52 -14.15
CA LEU A 25 3.41 -26.55 -14.97
C LEU A 25 2.67 -25.94 -16.17
N THR A 26 2.61 -26.70 -17.27
CA THR A 26 1.75 -26.35 -18.41
C THR A 26 0.35 -26.94 -18.25
N VAL A 27 -0.62 -26.38 -18.97
CA VAL A 27 -2.01 -26.88 -18.96
C VAL A 27 -2.11 -28.35 -19.39
N ASP A 28 -1.26 -28.81 -20.31
CA ASP A 28 -1.26 -30.20 -20.77
C ASP A 28 -0.74 -31.16 -19.68
N VAL A 29 0.25 -30.72 -18.89
CA VAL A 29 0.74 -31.47 -17.73
C VAL A 29 -0.33 -31.52 -16.64
N LEU A 30 -0.98 -30.39 -16.34
CA LEU A 30 -2.10 -30.34 -15.40
C LEU A 30 -3.22 -31.29 -15.81
N LEU A 31 -3.64 -31.28 -17.08
CA LEU A 31 -4.65 -32.20 -17.59
C LEU A 31 -4.23 -33.67 -17.43
N SER A 32 -2.96 -33.98 -17.67
CA SER A 32 -2.41 -35.34 -17.52
C SER A 32 -2.41 -35.81 -16.07
N GLN A 33 -2.13 -34.92 -15.10
CA GLN A 33 -2.22 -35.23 -13.67
C GLN A 33 -3.67 -35.37 -13.20
N ILE A 34 -4.55 -34.48 -13.66
CA ILE A 34 -5.99 -34.50 -13.33
C ILE A 34 -6.66 -35.77 -13.87
N ALA A 35 -6.26 -36.25 -15.05
CA ALA A 35 -6.77 -37.50 -15.64
C ALA A 35 -6.60 -38.72 -14.73
N ARG A 36 -5.59 -38.70 -13.84
CA ARG A 36 -5.34 -39.79 -12.88
C ARG A 36 -6.34 -39.80 -11.71
N ARG A 37 -6.98 -38.66 -11.44
CA ARG A 37 -7.87 -38.46 -10.28
C ARG A 37 -9.35 -38.37 -10.67
N ARG A 38 -9.64 -38.03 -11.93
CA ARG A 38 -11.01 -37.91 -12.45
C ARG A 38 -11.07 -38.14 -13.97
N PRO A 39 -12.21 -38.64 -14.49
CA PRO A 39 -12.41 -38.74 -15.93
C PRO A 39 -12.45 -37.37 -16.59
N LEU A 40 -11.75 -37.23 -17.72
CA LEU A 40 -11.73 -36.00 -18.53
C LEU A 40 -12.89 -36.01 -19.53
N GLY A 41 -13.65 -34.91 -19.56
CA GLY A 41 -14.68 -34.65 -20.57
C GLY A 41 -14.21 -33.65 -21.64
N LYS A 42 -15.03 -33.44 -22.68
CA LYS A 42 -14.74 -32.51 -23.79
C LYS A 42 -14.48 -31.06 -23.36
N GLY A 43 -14.91 -30.65 -22.17
CA GLY A 43 -14.69 -29.31 -21.59
C GLY A 43 -13.58 -29.24 -20.53
N ALA A 44 -12.77 -30.28 -20.34
CA ALA A 44 -11.77 -30.34 -19.27
C ALA A 44 -10.75 -29.20 -19.35
N ARG A 45 -10.25 -28.88 -20.55
CA ARG A 45 -9.28 -27.79 -20.74
C ARG A 45 -9.83 -26.43 -20.31
N SER A 46 -11.05 -26.09 -20.76
CA SER A 46 -11.72 -24.85 -20.35
C SER A 46 -12.00 -24.82 -18.85
N ALA A 47 -12.32 -25.96 -18.24
CA ALA A 47 -12.51 -26.06 -16.80
C ALA A 47 -11.20 -25.86 -16.01
N VAL A 48 -10.05 -26.32 -16.54
CA VAL A 48 -8.73 -26.05 -15.98
C VAL A 48 -8.38 -24.56 -16.07
N TYR A 49 -8.58 -23.91 -17.22
CA TYR A 49 -8.37 -22.45 -17.31
C TYR A 49 -9.25 -21.66 -16.34
N ARG A 50 -10.54 -22.04 -16.21
CA ARG A 50 -11.42 -21.42 -15.22
C ARG A 50 -10.98 -21.67 -13.79
N ALA A 51 -10.37 -22.83 -13.50
CA ALA A 51 -9.83 -23.14 -12.19
C ALA A 51 -8.59 -22.28 -11.89
N ILE A 52 -7.66 -22.18 -12.85
CA ILE A 52 -6.47 -21.34 -12.74
C ILE A 52 -6.87 -19.89 -12.46
N ASN A 53 -7.78 -19.32 -13.25
CA ASN A 53 -8.22 -17.92 -13.07
C ASN A 53 -8.96 -17.65 -11.74
N LYS A 54 -9.33 -18.69 -10.99
CA LYS A 54 -9.97 -18.56 -9.67
C LYS A 54 -9.00 -18.74 -8.51
N LEU A 55 -7.82 -19.27 -8.76
CA LEU A 55 -6.83 -19.57 -7.73
C LEU A 55 -5.80 -18.44 -7.75
N PHE A 56 -5.81 -17.59 -6.72
CA PHE A 56 -4.82 -16.52 -6.58
C PHE A 56 -3.38 -17.06 -6.60
N GLN A 57 -3.14 -18.19 -5.91
CA GLN A 57 -1.83 -18.85 -5.90
C GLN A 57 -1.38 -19.38 -7.28
N ALA A 58 -2.27 -19.52 -8.27
CA ALA A 58 -1.92 -20.00 -9.60
C ALA A 58 -1.44 -18.83 -10.48
N VAL A 59 -0.15 -18.55 -10.42
CA VAL A 59 0.45 -17.37 -11.05
C VAL A 59 0.99 -17.70 -12.45
N PRO A 60 0.67 -16.90 -13.48
CA PRO A 60 1.27 -17.07 -14.80
C PRO A 60 2.76 -16.68 -14.79
N VAL A 61 3.62 -17.59 -15.27
CA VAL A 61 5.07 -17.33 -15.40
C VAL A 61 5.51 -17.13 -16.85
N ALA A 62 4.77 -17.71 -17.79
CA ALA A 62 4.99 -17.64 -19.22
C ALA A 62 3.70 -18.05 -19.95
N PRO A 63 3.56 -17.80 -21.26
CA PRO A 63 2.37 -18.19 -22.01
C PRO A 63 2.01 -19.67 -21.82
N GLY A 64 0.86 -19.94 -21.18
CA GLY A 64 0.35 -21.28 -20.93
C GLY A 64 1.08 -22.08 -19.84
N ARG A 65 1.92 -21.43 -19.02
CA ARG A 65 2.67 -22.03 -17.91
C ARG A 65 2.37 -21.28 -16.61
N TYR A 66 2.11 -22.03 -15.55
CA TYR A 66 1.64 -21.49 -14.27
C TYR A 66 2.43 -22.11 -13.11
N GLY A 67 2.84 -21.29 -12.16
CA GLY A 67 3.47 -21.71 -10.92
C GLY A 67 2.56 -21.52 -9.72
N TRP A 68 2.99 -22.03 -8.57
CA TRP A 68 2.34 -21.81 -7.28
C TRP A 68 3.05 -20.66 -6.56
N LEU A 69 2.32 -19.61 -6.17
CA LEU A 69 2.90 -18.34 -5.69
C LEU A 69 3.92 -18.53 -4.57
N SER A 70 3.57 -19.30 -3.52
CA SER A 70 4.49 -19.56 -2.41
C SER A 70 5.80 -20.25 -2.83
N HIS A 71 5.78 -21.08 -3.88
CA HIS A 71 7.01 -21.66 -4.44
C HIS A 71 7.79 -20.62 -5.27
N LEU A 72 7.10 -19.80 -6.06
CA LEU A 72 7.72 -18.76 -6.88
C LEU A 72 8.39 -17.67 -6.04
N LEU A 73 7.87 -17.40 -4.84
CA LEU A 73 8.46 -16.46 -3.89
C LEU A 73 9.77 -16.97 -3.29
N SER A 74 10.04 -18.27 -3.32
CA SER A 74 11.29 -18.82 -2.79
C SER A 74 12.49 -18.17 -3.47
N ASP A 75 13.54 -17.90 -2.69
CA ASP A 75 14.75 -17.18 -3.10
C ASP A 75 14.54 -15.73 -3.54
N SER A 76 13.35 -15.16 -3.36
CA SER A 76 13.12 -13.73 -3.61
C SER A 76 13.80 -12.87 -2.56
N VAL A 77 14.23 -11.69 -2.98
CA VAL A 77 14.81 -10.64 -2.12
C VAL A 77 14.02 -9.36 -2.33
N ILE A 78 13.40 -8.88 -1.25
CA ILE A 78 12.61 -7.66 -1.22
C ILE A 78 13.28 -6.65 -0.30
N ARG A 79 13.11 -5.37 -0.61
CA ARG A 79 13.57 -4.26 0.20
C ARG A 79 12.39 -3.61 0.90
N HIS A 80 12.54 -3.43 2.20
CA HIS A 80 11.60 -2.73 3.05
C HIS A 80 12.32 -1.51 3.68
N PRO A 81 11.95 -0.26 3.33
CA PRO A 81 12.51 0.93 3.96
C PRO A 81 12.06 1.03 5.42
N LEU A 82 12.99 1.16 6.37
CA LEU A 82 12.66 1.23 7.79
C LEU A 82 12.24 2.63 8.23
N THR A 83 11.10 2.71 8.91
CA THR A 83 10.68 3.90 9.66
C THR A 83 11.31 3.95 11.05
N SER A 84 11.28 5.13 11.67
CA SER A 84 11.67 5.31 13.07
C SER A 84 10.80 4.50 14.03
N GLU A 85 9.51 4.34 13.71
CA GLU A 85 8.56 3.65 14.57
C GLU A 85 8.76 2.13 14.55
N GLU A 86 8.91 1.55 13.36
CA GLU A 86 9.17 0.12 13.16
C GLU A 86 10.44 -0.32 13.88
N THR A 87 11.50 0.49 13.77
CA THR A 87 12.77 0.27 14.46
C THR A 87 12.60 0.28 15.98
N ARG A 88 11.86 1.28 16.51
CA ARG A 88 11.69 1.47 17.96
C ARG A 88 10.74 0.46 18.60
N ARG A 89 9.62 0.15 17.94
CA ARG A 89 8.52 -0.67 18.47
C ARG A 89 8.63 -2.14 18.08
N GLY A 90 9.47 -2.49 17.12
CA GLY A 90 9.74 -3.88 16.75
C GLY A 90 8.62 -4.51 15.94
N PHE A 91 8.15 -3.81 14.91
CA PHE A 91 7.21 -4.34 13.91
C PHE A 91 7.60 -3.83 12.53
N LEU A 92 7.03 -4.41 11.48
CA LEU A 92 7.07 -3.87 10.10
C LEU A 92 5.64 -3.64 9.63
N LEU A 93 5.34 -2.48 9.07
CA LEU A 93 4.10 -2.26 8.32
C LEU A 93 4.25 -2.95 6.96
N LEU A 94 3.21 -3.66 6.55
CA LEU A 94 3.25 -4.45 5.33
C LEU A 94 2.43 -3.77 4.23
N ASP A 95 3.10 -3.45 3.14
CA ASP A 95 2.42 -3.12 1.88
C ASP A 95 1.81 -4.39 1.23
N GLU A 96 1.15 -4.26 0.09
CA GLU A 96 0.55 -5.43 -0.58
C GLU A 96 1.60 -6.47 -1.03
N LEU A 97 2.82 -6.06 -1.37
CA LEU A 97 3.89 -6.97 -1.79
C LEU A 97 4.39 -7.79 -0.60
N GLU A 98 4.67 -7.16 0.52
CA GLU A 98 5.15 -7.76 1.75
C GLU A 98 4.06 -8.57 2.43
N HIS A 99 2.82 -8.11 2.40
CA HIS A 99 1.69 -8.89 2.87
C HIS A 99 1.53 -10.18 2.04
N MET A 100 1.65 -10.10 0.71
CA MET A 100 1.64 -11.27 -0.15
C MET A 100 2.86 -12.19 0.09
N LEU A 101 4.02 -11.61 0.42
CA LEU A 101 5.23 -12.35 0.75
C LEU A 101 5.05 -13.20 2.02
N PHE A 102 4.57 -12.56 3.08
CA PHE A 102 4.45 -13.13 4.43
C PHE A 102 3.16 -13.91 4.64
N TYR A 103 2.13 -13.71 3.82
CA TYR A 103 0.84 -14.39 3.91
C TYR A 103 0.26 -14.69 2.52
N PRO A 104 0.94 -15.50 1.69
CA PRO A 104 0.53 -15.73 0.30
C PRO A 104 -0.82 -16.47 0.18
N GLN A 105 -1.30 -17.11 1.25
CA GLN A 105 -2.60 -17.79 1.26
C GLN A 105 -3.77 -16.83 1.55
N PHE A 106 -3.51 -15.67 2.13
CA PHE A 106 -4.54 -14.72 2.55
C PHE A 106 -5.48 -14.36 1.40
N PHE A 107 -4.95 -13.96 0.24
CA PHE A 107 -5.76 -13.54 -0.91
C PHE A 107 -6.52 -14.68 -1.60
N GLN A 108 -6.34 -15.93 -1.16
CA GLN A 108 -7.13 -17.07 -1.64
C GLN A 108 -8.39 -17.28 -0.81
N THR A 109 -8.31 -17.09 0.51
CA THR A 109 -9.42 -17.33 1.45
C THR A 109 -10.06 -16.05 1.94
N ASN A 110 -9.39 -14.91 1.77
CA ASN A 110 -9.67 -13.63 2.44
C ASN A 110 -9.87 -13.80 3.96
N GLN A 111 -9.15 -14.77 4.53
CA GLN A 111 -9.17 -15.04 5.97
C GLN A 111 -7.77 -14.74 6.54
N PRO A 112 -7.70 -14.16 7.75
CA PRO A 112 -6.45 -14.02 8.47
C PRO A 112 -5.72 -15.36 8.54
N ASP A 113 -4.43 -15.33 8.23
CA ASP A 113 -3.55 -16.50 8.35
C ASP A 113 -2.82 -16.39 9.70
N ASP A 114 -3.29 -17.15 10.68
CA ASP A 114 -2.77 -17.14 12.06
C ASP A 114 -1.42 -17.89 12.18
N ARG A 115 -0.69 -18.05 11.07
CA ARG A 115 0.60 -18.73 11.08
C ARG A 115 1.67 -17.90 11.79
N THR A 116 2.47 -18.58 12.60
CA THR A 116 3.71 -18.01 13.15
C THR A 116 4.83 -18.17 12.14
N LEU A 117 5.49 -17.07 11.81
CA LEU A 117 6.64 -17.03 10.89
C LEU A 117 7.94 -17.18 11.68
N THR A 118 8.91 -17.87 11.09
CA THR A 118 10.27 -17.96 11.63
C THR A 118 11.19 -17.05 10.84
N ILE A 119 11.82 -16.10 11.52
CA ILE A 119 12.65 -15.08 10.89
C ILE A 119 14.06 -15.14 11.49
N GLU A 120 15.04 -15.41 10.63
CA GLU A 120 16.45 -15.36 10.99
C GLU A 120 16.99 -13.95 10.78
N LEU A 121 17.41 -13.27 11.86
CA LEU A 121 18.11 -11.99 11.74
C LEU A 121 19.58 -12.27 11.40
N PHE A 122 20.09 -11.70 10.31
CA PHE A 122 21.46 -11.98 9.85
C PHE A 122 22.48 -11.57 10.93
N GLY A 123 23.24 -12.55 11.43
CA GLY A 123 24.19 -12.34 12.53
C GLY A 123 23.54 -12.07 13.89
N GLY A 124 22.23 -12.30 14.01
CA GLY A 124 21.41 -12.09 15.21
C GLY A 124 20.61 -13.33 15.62
N PRO A 125 19.58 -13.17 16.47
CA PRO A 125 18.71 -14.26 16.90
C PRO A 125 17.72 -14.67 15.79
N THR A 126 17.12 -15.84 15.97
CA THR A 126 15.92 -16.25 15.23
C THR A 126 14.69 -15.89 16.04
N ILE A 127 13.78 -15.14 15.45
CA ILE A 127 12.56 -14.64 16.08
C ILE A 127 11.33 -15.34 15.51
N GLN A 128 10.29 -15.45 16.34
CA GLN A 128 8.96 -15.87 15.91
C GLN A 128 8.10 -14.62 15.73
N ALA A 129 7.42 -14.51 14.60
CA ALA A 129 6.64 -13.34 14.26
C ALA A 129 5.21 -13.72 13.86
N GLU A 130 4.28 -12.83 14.13
CA GLU A 130 2.85 -13.04 13.90
C GLU A 130 2.25 -11.82 13.19
N ALA A 131 1.16 -12.06 12.46
CA ALA A 131 0.38 -11.00 11.85
C ALA A 131 -0.29 -10.17 12.95
N SER A 132 -0.24 -8.86 12.82
CA SER A 132 -0.97 -7.93 13.68
C SER A 132 -1.53 -6.80 12.83
N ILE A 133 -2.50 -6.08 13.37
CA ILE A 133 -2.98 -4.84 12.76
C ILE A 133 -2.45 -3.68 13.60
N GLU A 134 -1.68 -2.80 12.98
CA GLU A 134 -1.20 -1.55 13.59
C GLU A 134 -1.71 -0.42 12.69
N ARG A 135 -2.39 0.58 13.26
CA ARG A 135 -2.93 1.74 12.52
C ARG A 135 -3.84 1.39 11.33
N LYS A 136 -4.67 0.35 11.48
CA LYS A 136 -5.56 -0.17 10.41
C LYS A 136 -4.82 -0.79 9.22
N THR A 137 -3.50 -0.98 9.31
CA THR A 137 -2.65 -1.61 8.30
C THR A 137 -2.10 -2.93 8.85
N TRP A 138 -1.89 -3.90 7.95
CA TRP A 138 -1.26 -5.16 8.33
C TRP A 138 0.19 -4.91 8.73
N SER A 139 0.62 -5.63 9.76
CA SER A 139 1.96 -5.53 10.29
C SER A 139 2.49 -6.90 10.67
N LEU A 140 3.82 -7.02 10.66
CA LEU A 140 4.53 -8.17 11.17
C LEU A 140 5.17 -7.82 12.50
N ARG A 141 4.69 -8.41 13.59
CA ARG A 141 5.24 -8.15 14.92
C ARG A 141 6.50 -8.98 15.14
N LEU A 142 7.64 -8.30 15.24
CA LEU A 142 8.97 -8.90 15.41
C LEU A 142 9.45 -8.88 16.87
N GLY A 143 8.92 -7.94 17.67
CA GLY A 143 9.21 -7.81 19.09
C GLY A 143 10.53 -7.09 19.40
N PRO A 144 10.88 -6.98 20.70
CA PRO A 144 12.03 -6.18 21.17
C PRO A 144 13.38 -6.75 20.75
N GLU A 145 13.45 -8.05 20.43
CA GLU A 145 14.68 -8.70 19.94
C GLU A 145 15.12 -8.13 18.59
N PHE A 146 14.16 -7.74 17.75
CA PHE A 146 14.44 -7.06 16.48
C PHE A 146 14.98 -5.65 16.70
N SER A 147 14.34 -4.84 17.55
CA SER A 147 14.82 -3.48 17.86
C SER A 147 16.24 -3.50 18.42
N ALA A 148 16.53 -4.41 19.36
CA ALA A 148 17.87 -4.59 19.91
C ALA A 148 18.90 -5.04 18.85
N TRP A 149 18.47 -5.85 17.88
CA TRP A 149 19.33 -6.24 16.76
C TRP A 149 19.61 -5.06 15.82
N ILE A 150 18.62 -4.23 15.48
CA ILE A 150 18.83 -3.02 14.67
C ILE A 150 19.83 -2.08 15.36
N ASP A 151 19.64 -1.80 16.65
CA ASP A 151 20.53 -0.95 17.44
C ASP A 151 21.97 -1.50 17.46
N MET A 152 22.13 -2.82 17.64
CA MET A 152 23.43 -3.48 17.63
C MET A 152 24.13 -3.40 16.26
N GLN A 153 23.37 -3.44 15.17
CA GLN A 153 23.92 -3.25 13.80
C GLN A 153 24.17 -1.78 13.46
N GLY A 154 23.81 -0.85 14.34
CA GLY A 154 23.91 0.59 14.10
C GLY A 154 22.91 1.10 13.07
N GLY A 155 21.78 0.39 12.89
CA GLY A 155 20.74 0.79 11.97
C GLY A 155 19.94 1.99 12.46
N GLN A 156 19.46 2.78 11.52
CA GLN A 156 18.67 3.97 11.78
C GLN A 156 17.42 4.00 10.89
N SER A 157 16.54 4.96 11.15
CA SER A 157 15.46 5.25 10.21
C SER A 157 16.04 5.60 8.83
N LYS A 158 15.31 5.23 7.77
CA LYS A 158 15.73 5.34 6.37
C LYS A 158 16.79 4.33 5.93
N ASP A 159 17.29 3.48 6.82
CA ASP A 159 17.97 2.25 6.41
C ASP A 159 16.98 1.27 5.79
N ASP A 160 17.49 0.27 5.06
CA ASP A 160 16.63 -0.70 4.40
C ASP A 160 16.79 -2.05 5.09
N LEU A 161 15.71 -2.78 5.22
CA LEU A 161 15.71 -4.18 5.56
C LEU A 161 15.58 -5.00 4.27
N LEU A 162 16.57 -5.85 4.00
CA LEU A 162 16.47 -6.85 2.94
C LEU A 162 15.82 -8.11 3.50
N ILE A 163 14.68 -8.47 2.94
CA ILE A 163 13.90 -9.65 3.30
C ILE A 163 14.18 -10.75 2.28
N PHE A 164 14.85 -11.80 2.71
CA PHE A 164 15.16 -12.99 1.93
C PHE A 164 14.12 -14.07 2.23
N VAL A 165 13.44 -14.52 1.19
CA VAL A 165 12.48 -15.62 1.30
C VAL A 165 13.23 -16.94 1.21
N ARG A 166 13.25 -17.71 2.30
CA ARG A 166 13.84 -19.05 2.31
C ARG A 166 12.83 -20.10 1.91
N ASP A 167 11.65 -20.04 2.53
CA ASP A 167 10.53 -20.92 2.23
C ASP A 167 9.23 -20.21 2.63
N ALA A 168 8.54 -19.61 1.66
CA ALA A 168 7.30 -18.88 1.93
C ALA A 168 6.14 -19.83 2.32
N ALA A 169 6.19 -21.10 1.91
CA ALA A 169 5.17 -22.09 2.26
C ALA A 169 5.29 -22.51 3.73
N ALA A 170 6.52 -22.75 4.20
CA ALA A 170 6.82 -23.04 5.60
C ALA A 170 6.84 -21.80 6.50
N GLY A 171 6.88 -20.59 5.92
CA GLY A 171 6.94 -19.34 6.68
C GLY A 171 8.34 -19.01 7.22
N HIS A 172 9.39 -19.38 6.47
CA HIS A 172 10.79 -19.16 6.84
C HIS A 172 11.40 -18.02 6.02
N TYR A 173 11.92 -17.02 6.73
CA TYR A 173 12.51 -15.82 6.15
C TYR A 173 13.83 -15.50 6.83
N MET A 174 14.66 -14.72 6.17
CA MET A 174 15.87 -14.14 6.75
C MET A 174 15.89 -12.65 6.45
N MET A 175 16.25 -11.85 7.44
CA MET A 175 16.32 -10.40 7.32
C MET A 175 17.76 -9.92 7.50
N ARG A 176 18.16 -8.95 6.70
CA ARG A 176 19.48 -8.32 6.79
C ARG A 176 19.35 -6.82 6.63
N LEU A 177 19.99 -6.07 7.53
CA LEU A 177 20.08 -4.63 7.43
C LEU A 177 21.00 -4.22 6.26
N ASN A 178 20.55 -3.25 5.49
CA ASN A 178 21.26 -2.64 4.38
C ASN A 178 21.37 -1.12 4.61
N LEU A 179 22.49 -0.73 5.22
CA LEU A 179 22.79 0.65 5.57
C LEU A 179 22.79 1.54 4.34
N ARG A 180 22.23 2.74 4.47
CA ARG A 180 22.13 3.73 3.39
C ARG A 180 23.47 4.05 2.74
N GLU A 181 24.52 4.18 3.54
CA GLU A 181 25.87 4.51 3.04
C GLU A 181 26.50 3.41 2.16
N MET A 182 26.04 2.17 2.29
CA MET A 182 26.58 1.02 1.54
C MET A 182 25.81 0.73 0.25
N ARG A 183 24.76 1.51 -0.06
CA ARG A 183 23.89 1.27 -1.21
C ARG A 183 24.55 1.66 -2.52
N ASP A 184 24.43 0.80 -3.52
CA ASP A 184 24.70 1.17 -4.91
C ASP A 184 23.46 1.82 -5.54
N GLU A 185 23.31 3.11 -5.30
CA GLU A 185 22.18 3.92 -5.79
C GLU A 185 22.03 3.85 -7.32
N ARG A 186 23.13 3.66 -8.06
CA ARG A 186 23.06 3.57 -9.53
C ARG A 186 22.48 2.23 -9.96
N ALA A 187 22.94 1.14 -9.35
CA ALA A 187 22.40 -0.18 -9.63
C ALA A 187 20.94 -0.31 -9.19
N ILE A 188 20.58 0.27 -8.04
CA ILE A 188 19.20 0.34 -7.53
C ILE A 188 18.31 1.09 -8.52
N ARG A 189 18.73 2.29 -8.95
CA ARG A 189 17.96 3.06 -9.93
C ARG A 189 17.74 2.30 -11.24
N GLN A 190 18.77 1.60 -11.71
CA GLN A 190 18.63 0.74 -12.90
C GLN A 190 17.62 -0.39 -12.66
N ARG A 191 17.63 -0.99 -11.47
CA ARG A 191 16.64 -2.00 -11.09
C ARG A 191 15.22 -1.44 -11.03
N ASN A 192 15.04 -0.25 -10.46
CA ASN A 192 13.74 0.43 -10.41
C ASN A 192 13.16 0.68 -11.80
N ILE A 193 13.99 1.11 -12.76
CA ILE A 193 13.58 1.28 -14.17
C ILE A 193 13.14 -0.07 -14.77
N GLN A 194 13.85 -1.16 -14.49
CA GLN A 194 13.46 -2.49 -14.96
C GLN A 194 12.12 -2.95 -14.37
N LEU A 195 11.89 -2.69 -13.08
CA LEU A 195 10.61 -2.97 -12.41
C LEU A 195 9.46 -2.23 -13.08
N ALA A 196 9.64 -0.92 -13.27
CA ALA A 196 8.63 -0.06 -13.89
C ALA A 196 8.27 -0.52 -15.30
N LEU A 197 9.27 -0.77 -16.17
CA LEU A 197 9.04 -1.24 -17.54
C LEU A 197 8.33 -2.60 -17.58
N LEU A 198 8.70 -3.52 -16.69
CA LEU A 198 8.06 -4.83 -16.61
C LEU A 198 6.61 -4.72 -16.12
N ALA A 199 6.35 -3.85 -15.15
CA ALA A 199 4.99 -3.59 -14.67
C ALA A 199 4.11 -2.96 -15.77
N GLU A 200 4.65 -2.00 -16.53
CA GLU A 200 3.96 -1.41 -17.69
C GLU A 200 3.62 -2.47 -18.75
N GLU A 201 4.56 -3.36 -19.08
CA GLU A 201 4.32 -4.48 -20.00
C GLU A 201 3.16 -5.34 -19.51
N ILE A 202 3.19 -5.75 -18.23
CA ILE A 202 2.16 -6.59 -17.61
C ILE A 202 0.78 -5.91 -17.65
N VAL A 203 0.69 -4.64 -17.27
CA VAL A 203 -0.58 -3.89 -17.28
C VAL A 203 -1.08 -3.67 -18.71
N ALA A 204 -0.18 -3.39 -19.66
CA ALA A 204 -0.53 -3.20 -21.07
C ALA A 204 -1.07 -4.49 -21.73
N GLU A 205 -0.48 -5.65 -21.41
CA GLU A 205 -0.98 -6.97 -21.85
C GLU A 205 -2.43 -7.22 -21.39
N ASP A 206 -2.74 -6.81 -20.17
CA ASP A 206 -4.00 -7.09 -19.49
C ASP A 206 -5.10 -6.05 -19.76
N ARG A 207 -4.73 -4.87 -20.27
CA ARG A 207 -5.64 -3.77 -20.60
C ARG A 207 -6.81 -4.17 -21.52
N ARG A 208 -6.61 -5.21 -22.33
CA ARG A 208 -7.68 -5.76 -23.21
C ARG A 208 -8.85 -6.37 -22.43
N VAL A 209 -8.62 -6.74 -21.17
CA VAL A 209 -9.60 -7.41 -20.31
C VAL A 209 -10.21 -6.44 -19.31
N ARG A 210 -9.44 -5.49 -18.78
CA ARG A 210 -9.89 -4.53 -17.76
C ARG A 210 -9.13 -3.21 -17.86
N MET A 211 -9.72 -2.14 -17.31
CA MET A 211 -9.13 -0.79 -17.36
C MET A 211 -7.96 -0.60 -16.39
N ALA A 212 -8.02 -1.23 -15.21
CA ALA A 212 -6.99 -1.15 -14.17
C ALA A 212 -6.70 -2.56 -13.62
N MET A 213 -5.45 -2.78 -13.21
CA MET A 213 -4.98 -4.01 -12.60
C MET A 213 -4.82 -3.82 -11.09
N PRO A 214 -5.50 -4.62 -10.24
CA PRO A 214 -5.31 -4.58 -8.79
C PRO A 214 -3.84 -4.81 -8.42
N THR A 215 -3.35 -4.09 -7.39
CA THR A 215 -1.95 -4.13 -6.94
C THR A 215 -1.48 -5.57 -6.69
N TRP A 216 -2.23 -6.33 -5.88
CA TRP A 216 -1.90 -7.72 -5.55
C TRP A 216 -1.73 -8.62 -6.78
N GLU A 217 -2.47 -8.37 -7.87
CA GLU A 217 -2.32 -9.18 -9.09
C GLU A 217 -1.08 -8.76 -9.88
N LEU A 218 -0.80 -7.45 -9.93
CA LEU A 218 0.43 -6.93 -10.52
C LEU A 218 1.65 -7.54 -9.80
N VAL A 219 1.63 -7.53 -8.47
CA VAL A 219 2.71 -8.10 -7.66
C VAL A 219 2.88 -9.59 -7.95
N ALA A 220 1.79 -10.36 -7.95
CA ALA A 220 1.84 -11.79 -8.27
C ALA A 220 2.46 -12.04 -9.65
N ARG A 221 2.12 -11.22 -10.66
CA ARG A 221 2.70 -11.35 -12.01
C ARG A 221 4.17 -10.95 -12.07
N LEU A 222 4.60 -9.94 -11.30
CA LEU A 222 6.01 -9.57 -11.17
C LEU A 222 6.84 -10.70 -10.55
N VAL A 223 6.31 -11.35 -9.50
CA VAL A 223 6.89 -12.57 -8.92
C VAL A 223 6.93 -13.70 -9.96
N GLY A 224 5.85 -13.89 -10.73
CA GLY A 224 5.77 -14.88 -11.79
C GLY A 224 6.80 -14.69 -12.90
N ARG A 225 7.19 -13.44 -13.18
CA ARG A 225 8.26 -13.09 -14.13
C ARG A 225 9.67 -13.20 -13.52
N GLY A 226 9.78 -13.56 -12.23
CA GLY A 226 11.06 -13.78 -11.55
C GLY A 226 11.80 -12.50 -11.18
N PHE A 227 11.11 -11.35 -11.10
CA PHE A 227 11.77 -10.07 -10.89
C PHE A 227 12.49 -9.98 -9.54
N PHE A 228 11.98 -10.62 -8.49
CA PHE A 228 12.54 -10.46 -7.16
C PHE A 228 13.71 -11.41 -6.86
N HIS A 229 14.17 -12.22 -7.82
CA HIS A 229 15.28 -13.18 -7.61
C HIS A 229 16.68 -12.59 -7.80
N GLU A 230 16.80 -11.36 -8.30
CA GLU A 230 18.08 -10.73 -8.63
C GLU A 230 18.43 -9.58 -7.68
N GLN A 231 19.71 -9.39 -7.42
CA GLN A 231 20.22 -8.25 -6.65
C GLN A 231 20.85 -7.17 -7.55
N PRO A 232 20.79 -5.88 -7.14
CA PRO A 232 20.17 -5.37 -5.92
C PRO A 232 18.63 -5.43 -5.99
N ALA A 233 17.98 -5.56 -4.83
CA ALA A 233 16.52 -5.41 -4.74
C ALA A 233 16.11 -3.99 -5.16
N ALA A 234 14.96 -3.87 -5.82
CA ALA A 234 14.36 -2.58 -6.15
C ALA A 234 13.87 -1.87 -4.89
N ASP A 235 13.61 -0.58 -5.02
CA ASP A 235 12.90 0.17 -4.00
C ASP A 235 11.42 -0.25 -3.89
N ASP A 236 10.72 0.28 -2.87
CA ASP A 236 9.29 0.10 -2.66
C ASP A 236 8.47 0.24 -3.96
N LEU A 237 7.54 -0.69 -4.16
CA LEU A 237 6.80 -0.85 -5.41
C LEU A 237 6.02 0.42 -5.75
N HIS A 238 5.31 1.00 -4.78
CA HIS A 238 4.44 2.15 -5.01
C HIS A 238 5.24 3.37 -5.44
N TYR A 239 6.36 3.63 -4.76
CA TYR A 239 7.30 4.66 -5.16
C TYR A 239 7.88 4.41 -6.55
N VAL A 240 8.33 3.18 -6.84
CA VAL A 240 8.97 2.89 -8.13
C VAL A 240 7.99 3.10 -9.27
N LEU A 241 6.76 2.63 -9.12
CA LEU A 241 5.72 2.80 -10.14
C LEU A 241 5.30 4.27 -10.29
N HIS A 242 5.26 5.03 -9.20
CA HIS A 242 4.98 6.46 -9.28
C HIS A 242 6.07 7.23 -10.03
N GLU A 243 7.33 6.99 -9.68
CA GLU A 243 8.48 7.78 -10.15
C GLU A 243 9.00 7.35 -11.52
N PHE A 244 9.05 6.04 -11.79
CA PHE A 244 9.72 5.49 -12.97
C PHE A 244 8.77 4.95 -14.03
N SER A 245 7.44 5.03 -13.82
CA SER A 245 6.45 4.49 -14.75
C SER A 245 5.33 5.48 -15.13
N MET A 246 4.67 5.18 -16.24
CA MET A 246 3.45 5.83 -16.72
C MET A 246 2.18 5.27 -16.05
N LEU A 247 2.32 4.33 -15.12
CA LEU A 247 1.21 3.78 -14.38
C LEU A 247 0.74 4.77 -13.31
N ARG A 248 -0.58 4.86 -13.12
CA ARG A 248 -1.17 5.61 -12.01
C ARG A 248 -2.05 4.69 -11.18
N PHE A 249 -1.87 4.83 -9.87
CA PHE A 249 -2.70 4.15 -8.89
C PHE A 249 -4.07 4.86 -8.81
N ARG A 250 -5.14 4.07 -8.84
CA ARG A 250 -6.49 4.51 -8.51
C ARG A 250 -6.96 3.70 -7.32
N GLU A 251 -7.32 4.40 -6.25
CA GLU A 251 -7.82 3.79 -5.02
C GLU A 251 -8.98 2.83 -5.32
N GLY A 252 -8.95 1.65 -4.70
CA GLY A 252 -9.95 0.59 -4.91
C GLY A 252 -9.88 -0.15 -6.25
N MET A 253 -9.11 0.33 -7.24
CA MET A 253 -9.01 -0.30 -8.57
C MET A 253 -7.61 -0.82 -8.92
N GLY A 254 -6.56 -0.17 -8.42
CA GLY A 254 -5.16 -0.51 -8.71
C GLY A 254 -4.54 0.33 -9.82
N TYR A 255 -3.58 -0.24 -10.55
CA TYR A 255 -2.75 0.48 -11.52
C TYR A 255 -3.35 0.48 -12.93
N GLN A 256 -3.33 1.64 -13.57
CA GLN A 256 -3.72 1.82 -14.96
C GLN A 256 -2.65 2.57 -15.76
N LEU A 257 -2.52 2.25 -17.05
CA LEU A 257 -1.63 2.98 -17.96
C LEU A 257 -2.33 4.24 -18.46
N LEU A 258 -1.74 5.42 -18.20
CA LEU A 258 -2.14 6.64 -18.89
C LEU A 258 -1.55 6.60 -20.31
N LEU A 259 -2.41 6.62 -21.33
CA LEU A 259 -1.99 6.99 -22.68
C LEU A 259 -2.40 8.44 -22.91
N ASP A 260 -1.55 9.18 -23.64
CA ASP A 260 -1.55 10.63 -23.85
C ASP A 260 -2.84 11.31 -24.38
N ASP A 261 -4.00 10.64 -24.43
CA ASP A 261 -5.27 11.33 -24.73
C ASP A 261 -5.77 12.20 -23.56
N ASP A 262 -5.23 12.00 -22.35
CA ASP A 262 -5.47 12.84 -21.16
C ASP A 262 -4.20 13.58 -20.67
N ALA A 263 -3.13 13.64 -21.50
CA ALA A 263 -1.92 14.37 -21.17
C ALA A 263 -2.13 15.88 -21.35
N ASN A 264 -2.87 16.49 -20.43
CA ASN A 264 -2.83 17.93 -20.22
C ASN A 264 -1.79 18.21 -19.13
N PRO A 265 -0.62 18.79 -19.45
CA PRO A 265 0.38 19.13 -18.45
C PRO A 265 -0.01 20.44 -17.76
N LEU A 266 -0.17 20.38 -16.44
CA LEU A 266 -0.19 21.51 -15.49
C LEU A 266 -1.37 22.50 -15.60
N GLY A 267 -2.33 22.34 -14.68
CA GLY A 267 -3.12 23.43 -14.11
C GLY A 267 -3.16 23.24 -12.58
N PRO A 268 -3.08 24.32 -11.78
CA PRO A 268 -2.95 24.23 -10.33
C PRO A 268 -4.17 23.53 -9.72
N THR A 269 -3.94 22.83 -8.62
CA THR A 269 -4.94 22.34 -7.67
C THR A 269 -6.09 23.34 -7.51
N ASP A 270 -7.23 23.00 -8.10
CA ASP A 270 -8.53 23.60 -7.78
C ASP A 270 -9.38 22.45 -7.24
N VAL A 271 -9.26 22.23 -5.93
CA VAL A 271 -10.14 21.34 -5.17
C VAL A 271 -11.52 21.99 -5.14
N ARG A 272 -12.33 21.74 -6.18
CA ARG A 272 -13.78 21.92 -6.09
C ARG A 272 -14.41 20.59 -5.71
N PHE A 273 -14.68 20.45 -4.41
CA PHE A 273 -15.70 19.53 -3.93
C PHE A 273 -16.99 19.76 -4.72
N SER A 274 -17.39 18.77 -5.52
CA SER A 274 -18.72 18.71 -6.11
C SER A 274 -19.37 17.41 -5.64
N LEU A 275 -20.14 17.56 -4.57
CA LEU A 275 -21.17 16.61 -4.16
C LEU A 275 -22.27 16.61 -5.22
N SER A 276 -22.41 15.51 -5.94
CA SER A 276 -23.68 15.18 -6.58
C SER A 276 -23.90 13.68 -6.47
N ALA A 277 -24.70 13.32 -5.46
CA ALA A 277 -25.40 12.05 -5.41
C ALA A 277 -26.51 12.05 -6.47
N ASP A 278 -26.70 10.89 -7.08
CA ASP A 278 -27.74 10.60 -8.06
C ASP A 278 -29.15 10.93 -7.53
N SER A 279 -29.98 11.48 -8.40
CA SER A 279 -31.44 11.46 -8.24
C SER A 279 -32.09 11.02 -9.55
N GLU A 280 -32.71 9.84 -9.52
CA GLU A 280 -33.58 9.31 -10.57
C GLU A 280 -34.94 10.07 -10.64
N ASP A 281 -35.34 10.38 -11.86
CA ASP A 281 -36.70 10.28 -12.47
C ASP A 281 -37.94 11.12 -12.01
N PHE A 282 -38.38 11.96 -12.97
CA PHE A 282 -39.73 12.51 -13.32
C PHE A 282 -40.41 13.62 -12.46
N PRO A 283 -41.37 14.41 -13.02
CA PRO A 283 -41.49 15.03 -14.36
C PRO A 283 -41.76 16.58 -14.31
N GLU A 284 -41.76 17.23 -15.49
CA GLU A 284 -42.13 18.64 -15.75
C GLU A 284 -43.40 19.14 -15.03
N MET A 285 -43.32 20.35 -14.44
CA MET A 285 -44.46 21.28 -14.33
C MET A 285 -43.98 22.74 -14.24
N ASP A 286 -44.81 23.60 -14.82
CA ASP A 286 -44.58 25.00 -15.20
C ASP A 286 -44.35 26.02 -14.07
N ASN A 287 -43.52 27.02 -14.43
CA ASN A 287 -43.52 28.47 -14.19
C ASN A 287 -44.49 29.15 -13.18
N GLU A 288 -44.00 30.33 -12.74
CA GLU A 288 -44.67 31.50 -12.12
C GLU A 288 -44.79 31.48 -10.58
N ASP A 289 -43.92 32.22 -9.88
CA ASP A 289 -44.23 33.57 -9.40
C ASP A 289 -43.11 34.18 -8.53
N ASP A 290 -42.96 35.50 -8.70
CA ASP A 290 -42.11 36.42 -7.96
C ASP A 290 -42.46 36.46 -6.46
N GLU A 291 -41.46 36.64 -5.57
CA GLU A 291 -41.60 37.50 -4.36
C GLU A 291 -40.25 37.71 -3.61
N ASP A 292 -39.69 38.91 -3.84
CA ASP A 292 -39.18 39.87 -2.86
C ASP A 292 -38.60 39.38 -1.51
N TRP A 293 -37.26 39.32 -1.40
CA TRP A 293 -36.54 39.25 -0.12
C TRP A 293 -35.76 40.55 0.20
N SER A 294 -36.26 41.70 -0.23
CA SER A 294 -35.71 43.01 0.14
C SER A 294 -36.24 43.54 1.48
N MET A 295 -36.41 42.69 2.49
CA MET A 295 -36.55 43.14 3.88
C MET A 295 -35.97 42.10 4.83
N LEU A 296 -34.81 42.41 5.39
CA LEU A 296 -34.47 42.31 6.82
C LEU A 296 -32.99 42.69 6.98
N ARG A 297 -32.70 43.97 6.73
CA ARG A 297 -31.47 44.63 7.15
C ARG A 297 -31.85 45.71 8.17
N ALA A 298 -31.88 45.34 9.45
CA ALA A 298 -31.68 46.24 10.58
C ALA A 298 -31.72 45.46 11.91
N GLY A 299 -30.62 45.56 12.68
CA GLY A 299 -30.66 45.53 14.14
C GLY A 299 -29.93 44.38 14.83
N ASP A 300 -28.82 44.73 15.49
CA ASP A 300 -28.18 44.07 16.64
C ASP A 300 -27.62 42.65 16.39
N ASP A 301 -26.31 42.36 16.43
CA ASP A 301 -25.30 42.67 17.46
C ASP A 301 -23.89 42.31 16.90
N PRO A 302 -22.79 43.09 17.09
CA PRO A 302 -21.47 42.71 16.55
C PRO A 302 -20.65 41.74 17.42
N ASP A 303 -21.15 41.31 18.58
CA ASP A 303 -20.34 40.63 19.62
C ASP A 303 -20.88 39.26 20.04
N ALA A 304 -21.09 38.34 19.08
CA ALA A 304 -21.55 36.97 19.39
C ALA A 304 -20.87 35.87 18.55
N PHE A 305 -19.53 35.91 18.45
CA PHE A 305 -18.70 34.70 18.31
C PHE A 305 -17.37 34.93 19.05
N SER A 306 -17.45 35.04 20.38
CA SER A 306 -16.29 34.80 21.22
C SER A 306 -16.07 33.28 21.33
N SER A 307 -15.27 32.71 20.43
CA SER A 307 -14.41 31.59 20.77
C SER A 307 -12.97 32.09 20.84
N GLU A 308 -12.76 33.05 21.75
CA GLU A 308 -11.44 33.35 22.32
C GLU A 308 -11.02 32.16 23.21
N GLU A 309 -10.54 31.11 22.59
CA GLU A 309 -9.55 30.21 23.17
C GLU A 309 -8.53 29.98 22.05
N GLY A 310 -7.52 30.87 21.99
CA GLY A 310 -6.46 30.75 21.00
C GLY A 310 -5.81 29.38 21.12
N CYS A 311 -5.84 28.61 20.04
CA CYS A 311 -5.24 27.29 20.00
C CYS A 311 -3.78 27.39 20.48
N ALA A 312 -3.38 26.53 21.41
CA ALA A 312 -2.07 26.57 22.03
C ALA A 312 -0.93 26.48 21.00
N SER A 313 -1.13 25.75 19.89
CA SER A 313 -0.16 25.66 18.78
C SER A 313 0.00 26.99 18.04
N TYR A 314 -1.07 27.72 17.77
CA TYR A 314 -1.00 29.04 17.15
C TYR A 314 -0.38 30.10 18.08
N GLN A 315 -0.65 30.03 19.39
CA GLN A 315 0.01 30.91 20.37
C GLN A 315 1.53 30.66 20.42
N ALA A 316 1.96 29.41 20.44
CA ALA A 316 3.38 29.04 20.40
C ALA A 316 4.07 29.49 19.10
N TYR A 317 3.36 29.40 17.96
CA TYR A 317 3.82 29.95 16.69
C TYR A 317 4.02 31.46 16.75
N LEU A 318 3.04 32.21 17.28
CA LEU A 318 3.14 33.67 17.39
C LEU A 318 4.29 34.11 18.31
N GLU A 319 4.48 33.44 19.44
CA GLU A 319 5.59 33.72 20.35
C GLU A 319 6.94 33.52 19.67
N THR A 320 7.09 32.44 18.91
CA THR A 320 8.32 32.12 18.17
C THR A 320 8.55 33.06 17.00
N PHE A 321 7.49 33.39 16.24
CA PHE A 321 7.55 34.31 15.12
C PHE A 321 7.95 35.72 15.56
N LEU A 322 7.32 36.25 16.61
CA LEU A 322 7.62 37.59 17.13
C LEU A 322 9.02 37.69 17.74
N ALA A 323 9.57 36.58 18.24
CA ALA A 323 10.95 36.52 18.71
C ALA A 323 11.97 36.60 17.56
N LEU A 324 11.63 36.11 16.36
CA LEU A 324 12.53 36.04 15.20
C LEU A 324 12.36 37.21 14.23
N ASP A 325 11.13 37.65 13.98
CA ASP A 325 10.81 38.79 13.11
C ASP A 325 9.74 39.70 13.73
N PRO A 326 10.12 40.62 14.62
CA PRO A 326 9.20 41.50 15.32
C PRO A 326 8.50 42.54 14.43
N ASN A 327 8.93 42.70 13.17
CA ASN A 327 8.31 43.60 12.20
C ASN A 327 7.59 42.85 11.06
N GLY A 328 7.60 41.52 11.09
CA GLY A 328 6.93 40.68 10.12
C GLY A 328 5.42 40.64 10.31
N HIS A 329 4.71 40.20 9.29
CA HIS A 329 3.28 39.89 9.38
C HIS A 329 3.13 38.38 9.62
N PRO A 330 2.65 37.93 10.80
CA PRO A 330 2.43 36.51 11.04
C PRO A 330 1.31 35.98 10.14
N LEU A 331 1.28 34.67 9.94
CA LEU A 331 0.21 34.01 9.22
C LEU A 331 -1.14 34.24 9.93
N PRO A 332 -2.24 34.47 9.19
CA PRO A 332 -3.59 34.41 9.75
C PRO A 332 -3.86 33.06 10.42
N HIS A 333 -4.69 33.06 11.47
CA HIS A 333 -5.04 31.85 12.23
C HIS A 333 -5.57 30.71 11.35
N GLU A 334 -6.40 31.02 10.35
CA GLU A 334 -6.96 30.04 9.42
C GLU A 334 -5.90 29.43 8.51
N ASP A 335 -5.00 30.26 7.96
CA ASP A 335 -3.90 29.81 7.09
C ASP A 335 -2.89 28.95 7.84
N PHE A 336 -2.60 29.30 9.10
CA PHE A 336 -1.76 28.49 9.98
C PHE A 336 -2.29 27.06 10.11
N HIS A 337 -3.58 26.89 10.42
CA HIS A 337 -4.16 25.55 10.58
C HIS A 337 -4.23 24.77 9.28
N LEU A 338 -4.46 25.44 8.15
CA LEU A 338 -4.44 24.77 6.84
C LEU A 338 -3.05 24.20 6.53
N LEU A 339 -2.00 24.98 6.81
CA LEU A 339 -0.61 24.57 6.60
C LEU A 339 -0.14 23.55 7.63
N GLU A 340 -0.63 23.65 8.87
CA GLU A 340 -0.42 22.67 9.94
C GLU A 340 -1.03 21.30 9.54
N ALA A 341 -2.25 21.29 9.01
CA ALA A 341 -2.89 20.07 8.51
C ALA A 341 -2.17 19.48 7.29
N GLU A 342 -1.64 20.32 6.39
CA GLU A 342 -0.81 19.87 5.25
C GLU A 342 0.49 19.22 5.75
N LEU A 343 1.16 19.84 6.72
CA LEU A 343 2.35 19.28 7.36
C LEU A 343 2.03 17.94 8.02
N GLU A 344 0.88 17.84 8.69
CA GLU A 344 0.44 16.60 9.35
C GLU A 344 0.24 15.47 8.34
N LEU A 345 -0.41 15.77 7.22
CA LEU A 345 -0.58 14.82 6.13
C LEU A 345 0.77 14.33 5.59
N LEU A 346 1.74 15.23 5.38
CA LEU A 346 3.06 14.86 4.89
C LEU A 346 3.84 14.02 5.90
N VAL A 347 3.77 14.33 7.19
CA VAL A 347 4.41 13.48 8.21
C VAL A 347 3.73 12.11 8.28
N ARG A 348 2.40 12.03 8.19
CA ARG A 348 1.67 10.76 8.12
C ARG A 348 2.07 9.93 6.91
N LEU A 349 2.17 10.52 5.73
CA LEU A 349 2.64 9.85 4.52
C LEU A 349 4.08 9.35 4.67
N GLU A 350 4.98 10.14 5.27
CA GLU A 350 6.35 9.70 5.53
C GLU A 350 6.41 8.51 6.49
N GLN A 351 5.54 8.48 7.51
CA GLN A 351 5.43 7.35 8.44
C GLN A 351 4.83 6.10 7.78
N GLU A 352 3.81 6.28 6.94
CA GLU A 352 3.12 5.17 6.27
C GLU A 352 4.02 4.50 5.21
N PHE A 353 4.77 5.30 4.45
CA PHE A 353 5.56 4.81 3.31
C PHE A 353 7.07 4.78 3.57
N GLY A 354 7.52 5.12 4.77
CA GLY A 354 8.94 5.19 5.16
C GLY A 354 9.74 6.33 4.53
N ARG A 355 9.16 7.06 3.56
CA ARG A 355 9.76 8.20 2.87
C ARG A 355 8.69 9.01 2.13
N LEU A 356 9.01 10.26 1.84
CA LEU A 356 8.23 11.13 0.95
C LEU A 356 8.84 11.21 -0.46
N LEU A 357 8.02 11.59 -1.44
CA LEU A 357 8.52 12.04 -2.74
C LEU A 357 9.41 13.29 -2.57
N PRO A 358 10.34 13.58 -3.51
CA PRO A 358 11.25 14.73 -3.36
C PRO A 358 10.55 16.06 -3.11
N ASP A 359 9.51 16.37 -3.90
CA ASP A 359 8.73 17.61 -3.77
C ASP A 359 7.95 17.65 -2.45
N GLN A 360 7.45 16.50 -1.98
CA GLN A 360 6.76 16.37 -0.71
C GLN A 360 7.72 16.52 0.48
N ALA A 361 8.94 15.99 0.37
CA ALA A 361 9.97 16.14 1.39
C ALA A 361 10.42 17.61 1.48
N GLU A 362 10.65 18.27 0.35
CA GLU A 362 10.95 19.71 0.31
C GLU A 362 9.80 20.54 0.89
N ARG A 363 8.56 20.22 0.53
CA ARG A 363 7.36 20.87 1.09
C ARG A 363 7.26 20.66 2.60
N LYS A 364 7.52 19.46 3.10
CA LYS A 364 7.52 19.15 4.54
C LYS A 364 8.55 20.00 5.28
N GLU A 365 9.80 20.06 4.80
CA GLU A 365 10.86 20.89 5.42
C GLU A 365 10.53 22.39 5.36
N LEU A 366 9.93 22.85 4.26
CA LEU A 366 9.47 24.23 4.12
C LEU A 366 8.36 24.56 5.13
N LEU A 367 7.35 23.70 5.27
CA LEU A 367 6.25 23.89 6.21
C LEU A 367 6.75 23.81 7.66
N ALA A 368 7.60 22.85 7.98
CA ALA A 368 8.21 22.69 9.29
C ALA A 368 9.00 23.94 9.71
N SER A 369 9.83 24.48 8.81
CA SER A 369 10.59 25.70 9.06
C SER A 369 9.72 26.96 9.16
N MET A 370 8.65 27.05 8.36
CA MET A 370 7.74 28.20 8.36
C MET A 370 6.82 28.23 9.60
N LEU A 371 6.38 27.06 10.08
CA LEU A 371 5.49 26.93 11.22
C LEU A 371 6.25 26.77 12.56
N PHE A 372 7.57 26.61 12.51
CA PHE A 372 8.44 26.34 13.66
C PHE A 372 8.08 25.06 14.42
N ILE A 373 7.67 24.03 13.68
CA ILE A 373 7.25 22.73 14.20
C ILE A 373 8.33 21.71 13.88
N ASP A 374 8.81 20.95 14.87
CA ASP A 374 9.66 19.79 14.63
C ASP A 374 8.80 18.63 14.09
N PRO A 375 8.98 18.18 12.84
CA PRO A 375 8.21 17.08 12.27
C PRO A 375 8.30 15.77 13.06
N ASN A 376 9.37 15.58 13.85
CA ASN A 376 9.58 14.37 14.64
C ASN A 376 8.78 14.40 15.95
N GLU A 377 8.56 15.58 16.53
CA GLU A 377 7.77 15.76 17.77
C GLU A 377 6.29 16.10 17.47
N PHE A 378 5.98 16.48 16.23
CA PHE A 378 4.67 16.98 15.82
C PHE A 378 3.52 16.00 16.06
N LEU A 379 3.78 14.69 15.96
CA LEU A 379 2.79 13.65 16.21
C LEU A 379 2.77 13.12 17.65
N GLU A 380 3.72 13.52 18.50
CA GLU A 380 3.79 13.03 19.89
C GLU A 380 2.70 13.66 20.78
N ASN A 381 2.20 14.87 20.45
CA ASN A 381 1.25 15.60 21.30
C ASN A 381 -0.24 15.32 21.01
N GLY A 382 -0.58 14.53 19.98
CA GLY A 382 -1.96 14.32 19.54
C GLY A 382 -2.53 12.90 19.70
N TRP A 383 -1.68 11.90 19.96
CA TRP A 383 -2.06 10.47 19.84
C TRP A 383 -2.17 9.72 21.18
N ASP A 384 -1.95 10.39 22.31
CA ASP A 384 -2.16 9.81 23.65
C ASP A 384 -3.62 9.80 24.10
N MET A 385 -4.56 10.25 23.25
CA MET A 385 -5.98 10.03 23.46
C MET A 385 -6.40 8.78 22.67
N PRO A 386 -6.80 7.67 23.34
CA PRO A 386 -7.45 6.59 22.64
C PRO A 386 -8.70 7.16 21.95
N GLU A 387 -8.73 7.12 20.62
CA GLU A 387 -9.97 7.34 19.88
C GLU A 387 -11.03 6.40 20.47
N ASP A 388 -12.16 6.98 20.87
CA ASP A 388 -13.29 6.27 21.48
C ASP A 388 -13.58 4.97 20.71
N PRO A 389 -13.62 3.79 21.37
CA PRO A 389 -13.81 2.50 20.70
C PRO A 389 -15.18 2.31 20.04
N ASP A 390 -16.05 3.33 20.07
CA ASP A 390 -17.46 3.26 19.68
C ASP A 390 -17.80 4.01 18.37
N VAL A 391 -16.83 4.50 17.60
CA VAL A 391 -17.10 4.98 16.24
C VAL A 391 -16.87 3.84 15.24
N ASP A 392 -17.94 3.06 15.01
CA ASP A 392 -18.12 2.07 13.94
C ASP A 392 -17.92 2.71 12.55
N ASN A 393 -16.68 3.06 12.21
CA ASN A 393 -16.27 3.23 10.83
C ASN A 393 -15.76 1.86 10.37
N PRO A 394 -16.48 1.17 9.47
CA PRO A 394 -16.08 -0.17 9.07
C PRO A 394 -14.66 -0.13 8.48
N PRO A 395 -13.84 -1.17 8.72
CA PRO A 395 -12.57 -1.30 8.03
C PRO A 395 -12.77 -1.20 6.51
N PHE A 396 -11.76 -0.71 5.79
CA PHE A 396 -11.71 -0.55 4.32
C PHE A 396 -12.16 -1.78 3.49
N TRP A 397 -12.42 -2.92 4.12
CA TRP A 397 -12.79 -4.20 3.53
C TRP A 397 -14.19 -4.70 3.91
N ALA A 398 -15.06 -3.85 4.49
CA ALA A 398 -16.50 -4.13 4.48
C ALA A 398 -17.06 -3.89 3.08
N ASN A 399 -17.09 -4.96 2.26
CA ASN A 399 -18.02 -5.13 1.15
C ASN A 399 -19.00 -6.24 1.48
#